data_AF-A0A1G9Q0L8-F1
#
_entry.id   AF-A0A1G9Q0L8-F1
#
_cell.length_a   1.000
_cell.length_b   1.000
_cell.length_c   1.000
_cell.angle_alpha   90.00
_cell.angle_beta   90.00
_cell.angle_gamma   90.00
#
_symmetry.space_group_name_H-M   'P 1'
#
loop_
_entity.id
_entity.type
_entity.pdbx_description
1 polymer ?
#
loop_
_entity_poly.entity_id
_entity_poly.type
_entity_poly.pdbx_seq_one_letter_code
_entity_poly.pdbx_strand_id
1 'polypeptide(L)' 'MRDLRTTWLTELDRLTDADLDAPAPPFPWPQDSEHTVAHVIAWVNAELMKNVSEIGQLRMLRAAFPE' A
#
# COMPACT_ATOMS: atom_id res chain seq x y z
N MET A 1 9.99 7.78 -2.23
CA MET A 1 9.56 6.64 -3.09
C MET A 1 10.50 5.45 -2.96
N ARG A 2 11.80 5.58 -3.29
CA ARG A 2 12.76 4.46 -3.17
C ARG A 2 12.92 3.97 -1.73
N ASP A 3 13.03 4.90 -0.79
CA ASP A 3 13.15 4.55 0.64
C ASP A 3 11.88 3.91 1.16
N LEU A 4 10.70 4.50 0.87
CA LEU A 4 9.41 3.92 1.21
C LEU A 4 9.25 2.49 0.67
N ARG A 5 9.62 2.24 -0.59
CA ARG A 5 9.63 0.88 -1.17
C ARG A 5 10.54 -0.06 -0.38
N THR A 6 11.73 0.40 -0.02
CA THR A 6 12.72 -0.42 0.68
C THR A 6 12.22 -0.78 2.08
N THR A 7 11.69 0.19 2.81
CA THR A 7 11.05 -0.03 4.12
C THR A 7 9.87 -0.97 4.00
N TRP A 8 8.98 -0.77 3.03
CA TRP A 8 7.84 -1.64 2.79
C TRP A 8 8.25 -3.09 2.55
N LEU A 9 9.20 -3.33 1.64
CA LEU A 9 9.72 -4.68 1.38
C LEU A 9 10.36 -5.30 2.62
N THR A 10 11.12 -4.52 3.39
CA THR A 10 11.76 -4.99 4.63
C THR A 10 10.73 -5.45 5.67
N GLU A 11 9.60 -4.76 5.80
CA GLU A 11 8.54 -5.19 6.71
C GLU A 11 7.80 -6.42 6.19
N LEU A 12 7.55 -6.51 4.88
CA LEU A 12 6.94 -7.69 4.27
C LEU A 12 7.80 -8.94 4.44
N ASP A 13 9.13 -8.82 4.31
CA ASP A 13 10.07 -9.93 4.47
C ASP A 13 10.10 -10.52 5.89
N ARG A 14 9.50 -9.83 6.88
CA ARG A 14 9.42 -10.30 8.28
C ARG A 14 8.15 -11.10 8.56
N LEU A 15 7.16 -11.07 7.68
CA LEU A 15 5.87 -11.71 7.91
C LEU A 15 5.94 -13.20 7.65
N THR A 16 5.32 -13.97 8.54
CA THR A 16 5.07 -15.39 8.36
C THR A 16 3.67 -15.63 7.78
N ASP A 17 3.41 -16.84 7.28
CA ASP A 17 2.06 -17.23 6.84
C ASP A 17 1.02 -17.05 7.96
N ALA A 18 1.40 -17.34 9.21
CA ALA A 18 0.52 -17.15 10.37
C ALA A 18 0.21 -15.66 10.62
N ASP A 19 1.17 -14.76 10.38
CA ASP A 19 0.92 -13.31 10.49
C ASP A 19 -0.05 -12.83 9.41
N LEU A 20 0.04 -13.40 8.20
CA LEU A 20 -0.83 -13.07 7.08
C LEU A 20 -2.28 -13.53 7.29
N ASP A 21 -2.46 -14.66 7.97
CA ASP A 21 -3.77 -15.24 8.32
C ASP A 21 -4.42 -14.60 9.55
N ALA A 22 -3.69 -13.76 10.30
CA ALA A 22 -4.23 -13.06 11.46
C ALA A 22 -5.39 -12.12 11.04
N PRO A 23 -6.41 -11.93 11.91
CA PRO A 23 -7.50 -11.00 11.64
C PRO A 23 -6.99 -9.58 11.37
N ALA A 24 -7.59 -8.92 10.39
CA ALA A 24 -7.26 -7.54 10.06
C ALA A 24 -7.62 -6.60 11.23
N PRO A 25 -6.80 -5.56 11.50
CA PRO A 25 -7.22 -4.47 12.36
C PRO A 25 -8.48 -3.76 11.79
N PRO A 26 -9.27 -3.08 12.63
CA PRO A 26 -10.55 -2.43 12.26
C PRO A 26 -10.39 -1.16 11.42
N PHE A 27 -9.25 -0.98 10.78
CA PHE A 27 -9.03 0.06 9.78
C PHE A 27 -8.33 -0.60 8.59
N PRO A 28 -8.78 -0.38 7.34
CA PRO A 28 -9.82 0.57 6.90
C PRO A 28 -11.26 0.04 6.94
N TRP A 29 -11.50 -1.20 7.39
CA TRP A 29 -12.82 -1.85 7.41
C TRP A 29 -13.41 -1.97 8.81
N PRO A 30 -14.73 -2.17 8.96
CA PRO A 30 -15.33 -2.45 10.26
C PRO A 30 -14.70 -3.65 10.98
N GLN A 31 -14.76 -3.65 12.31
CA GLN A 31 -14.13 -4.65 13.18
C GLN A 31 -14.52 -6.11 12.88
N ASP A 32 -15.72 -6.33 12.35
CA ASP A 32 -16.25 -7.68 12.04
C ASP A 32 -16.06 -8.06 10.55
N SER A 33 -15.17 -7.39 9.83
CA SER A 33 -14.82 -7.83 8.48
C SER A 33 -14.07 -9.16 8.57
N GLU A 34 -14.45 -10.17 7.76
CA GLU A 34 -13.72 -11.45 7.63
C GLU A 34 -12.34 -11.29 6.94
N HIS A 35 -11.78 -10.08 6.93
CA HIS A 35 -10.50 -9.77 6.33
C HIS A 35 -9.35 -10.14 7.26
N THR A 36 -8.25 -10.53 6.64
CA THR A 36 -6.99 -10.86 7.30
C THR A 36 -5.94 -9.77 7.04
N VAL A 37 -4.81 -9.86 7.73
CA VAL A 37 -3.64 -8.99 7.46
C VAL A 37 -3.22 -9.07 5.99
N ALA A 38 -3.30 -10.24 5.34
CA ALA A 38 -3.03 -10.37 3.91
C ALA A 38 -3.93 -9.46 3.04
N HIS A 39 -5.21 -9.33 3.39
CA HIS A 39 -6.15 -8.44 2.69
C HIS A 39 -5.76 -6.96 2.89
N VAL A 40 -5.36 -6.58 4.10
CA VAL A 40 -4.87 -5.23 4.39
C VAL A 40 -3.64 -4.92 3.54
N ILE A 41 -2.67 -5.83 3.51
CA ILE A 41 -1.42 -5.66 2.76
C ILE A 41 -1.71 -5.54 1.27
N ALA A 42 -2.59 -6.38 0.73
CA ALA A 42 -3.00 -6.31 -0.68
C ALA A 42 -3.63 -4.94 -1.01
N TRP A 43 -4.51 -4.44 -0.14
CA TRP A 43 -5.10 -3.11 -0.30
C TRP A 43 -4.06 -1.99 -0.22
N VAL A 44 -3.20 -1.98 0.80
CA VAL A 44 -2.13 -0.98 0.95
C VAL A 44 -1.22 -0.96 -0.29
N ASN A 45 -0.87 -2.14 -0.80
CA ASN A 45 -0.03 -2.24 -1.99
C ASN A 45 -0.72 -1.65 -3.22
N ALA A 46 -2.03 -1.87 -3.39
CA ALA A 46 -2.82 -1.25 -4.45
C ALA A 46 -2.89 0.28 -4.31
N GLU A 47 -3.14 0.79 -3.09
CA GLU A 47 -3.17 2.23 -2.83
C GLU A 47 -1.82 2.91 -3.10
N LEU A 48 -0.71 2.25 -2.74
CA LEU A 48 0.63 2.75 -3.04
C LEU A 48 0.88 2.86 -4.55
N MET A 49 0.51 1.83 -5.32
CA MET A 49 0.61 1.86 -6.79
C MET A 49 -0.23 2.98 -7.40
N LYS A 50 -1.46 3.18 -6.90
CA LYS A 50 -2.34 4.27 -7.32
C LYS A 50 -1.69 5.63 -7.08
N ASN A 51 -1.26 5.89 -5.84
CA ASN A 51 -0.67 7.18 -5.44
C ASN A 51 0.60 7.49 -6.25
N VAL A 52 1.44 6.49 -6.52
CA VAL A 52 2.64 6.62 -7.36
C VAL A 52 2.26 7.05 -8.79
N SER A 53 1.22 6.42 -9.35
CA SER A 53 0.76 6.70 -10.70
C SER A 53 0.20 8.12 -10.83
N GLU A 54 -0.60 8.56 -9.86
CA GLU A 54 -1.16 9.91 -9.80
C GLU A 54 -0.06 10.99 -9.70
N ILE A 55 0.95 10.78 -8.84
CA ILE A 55 2.10 11.68 -8.75
C ILE A 55 2.86 11.74 -10.09
N GLY A 56 3.03 10.60 -10.76
CA GLY A 56 3.64 10.53 -12.08
C GLY A 56 2.88 11.35 -13.12
N GLN A 57 1.56 11.18 -13.17
CA GLN A 57 0.67 11.95 -14.05
C GLN A 57 0.78 13.45 -13.79
N LEU A 58 0.73 13.88 -12.52
CA LEU A 58 0.84 15.31 -12.17
C LEU A 58 2.19 15.91 -12.59
N ARG A 59 3.28 15.15 -12.47
CA ARG A 59 4.61 15.58 -12.94
C ARG A 59 4.65 15.72 -14.46
N MET A 60 4.03 14.80 -15.20
CA MET A 60 3.94 14.90 -16.66
C MET A 60 3.13 16.11 -17.09
N LEU A 61 1.98 16.37 -16.46
CA LEU A 61 1.16 17.55 -16.74
C LEU A 61 1.93 18.84 -16.47
N ARG A 62 2.64 18.93 -15.33
CA ARG A 62 3.49 20.09 -15.03
C ARG A 62 4.61 20.30 -16.05
N ALA A 63 5.22 19.22 -16.54
CA ALA A 63 6.27 19.32 -17.54
C ALA A 63 5.74 19.70 -18.94
N ALA A 64 4.50 19.33 -19.26
CA ALA A 64 3.85 19.68 -20.52
C ALA A 64 3.33 21.13 -20.54
N PHE A 65 2.96 21.67 -19.38
CA PHE A 65 2.47 23.04 -19.21
C PHE A 65 3.30 23.79 -18.15
N PRO A 66 4.59 24.07 -18.44
CA PRO A 66 5.38 24.95 -17.58
C PRO A 66 4.79 26.37 -17.64
N GLU A 67 4.64 27.02 -16.47
CA GLU A 67 4.22 28.42 -16.37
C GLU A 67 5.10 29.36 -17.20
#